data_AF-A0AAV5LK54-F1
#
_entry.id   AF-A0AAV5LK54-F1
#
_cell.length_a   1.000
_cell.length_b   1.000
_cell.length_c   1.000
_cell.angle_alpha   90.00
_cell.angle_beta   90.00
_cell.angle_gamma   90.00
#
_symmetry.space_group_name_H-M   'P 1'
#
loop_
_entity.id
_entity.type
_entity.pdbx_description
1 polymer ?
#
loop_
_entity_poly.entity_id
_entity_poly.type
_entity_poly.pdbx_seq_one_letter_code
_entity_poly.pdbx_strand_id
1 'polypeptide(L)'
;MLRVSCRRKERGREHQNNYPYKVIEITPPPKSLGVRCFPSNLQCGESVTIEGQAYTISAVTHRYQLRKGKYEPSEKQLDVLSTGRYLLNLYLENLLEQS
;
A
#
# COMPACT_ATOMS: atom_id res chain seq x y z
N MET A 1 5.21 6.04 -12.12
CA MET A 1 5.88 5.31 -11.03
C MET A 1 5.89 6.20 -9.80
N LEU A 2 5.12 5.86 -8.77
CA LEU A 2 5.05 6.68 -7.56
C LEU A 2 6.32 6.46 -6.72
N ARG A 3 6.96 7.57 -6.34
CA ARG A 3 8.13 7.56 -5.46
C ARG A 3 7.74 7.95 -4.04
N VAL A 4 8.40 7.34 -3.07
CA VAL A 4 8.26 7.67 -1.65
C VAL A 4 8.57 9.15 -1.44
N SER A 5 7.60 9.91 -0.92
CA SER A 5 7.77 11.34 -0.62
C SER A 5 7.49 11.59 0.86
N CYS A 6 8.51 11.39 1.70
CA CYS A 6 8.42 11.81 3.10
C CYS A 6 8.76 13.31 3.18
N ARG A 7 7.77 14.21 3.02
CA ARG A 7 7.97 15.63 3.38
C ARG A 7 8.01 15.77 4.91
N ARG A 8 9.01 16.49 5.41
CA ARG A 8 9.15 16.83 6.84
C ARG A 8 7.93 17.67 7.25
N LYS A 9 7.20 17.22 8.27
CA LYS A 9 5.93 17.79 8.74
C LYS A 9 6.13 19.24 9.22
N GLU A 10 5.64 20.22 8.45
CA GLU A 10 5.40 21.57 8.96
C GLU A 10 4.14 21.52 9.82
N ARG A 11 4.18 22.13 11.02
CA ARG A 11 3.12 22.05 12.04
C ARG A 11 1.87 22.82 11.59
N GLY A 12 1.12 22.26 10.64
CA GLY A 12 -0.14 22.80 10.12
C GLY A 12 -1.24 21.73 10.13
N ARG A 13 -2.49 22.15 10.27
CA ARG A 13 -3.70 21.35 10.52
C ARG A 13 -4.16 20.47 9.34
N GLU A 14 -3.25 19.88 8.56
CA GLU A 14 -3.57 18.86 7.54
C GLU A 14 -3.54 17.46 8.16
N HIS A 15 -4.52 17.18 9.03
CA HIS A 15 -4.43 16.12 10.04
C HIS A 15 -4.86 14.71 9.58
N GLN A 16 -5.16 14.47 8.29
CA GLN A 16 -5.73 13.18 7.86
C GLN A 16 -5.06 12.49 6.66
N ASN A 17 -4.44 13.25 5.74
CA ASN A 17 -3.93 12.64 4.49
C ASN A 17 -2.48 12.16 4.53
N ASN A 18 -1.69 12.56 5.55
CA ASN A 18 -0.26 12.21 5.64
C ASN A 18 0.07 11.07 6.63
N TYR A 19 -0.91 10.22 6.99
CA TYR A 19 -0.58 9.02 7.76
C TYR A 19 0.24 8.05 6.91
N PRO A 20 1.39 7.58 7.40
CA PRO A 20 2.25 6.69 6.63
C PRO A 20 1.63 5.29 6.55
N TYR A 21 1.95 4.58 5.47
CA TYR A 21 1.53 3.21 5.23
C TYR A 21 2.58 2.25 5.79
N LYS A 22 2.13 1.22 6.51
CA LYS A 22 2.95 0.02 6.73
C LYS A 22 2.95 -0.79 5.44
N VAL A 23 4.12 -0.99 4.85
CA VAL A 23 4.23 -1.68 3.56
C VAL A 23 4.66 -3.11 3.79
N ILE A 24 3.90 -4.06 3.24
CA ILE A 24 4.13 -5.48 3.39
C ILE A 24 4.19 -6.12 2.01
N GLU A 25 5.30 -6.79 1.70
CA GLU A 25 5.34 -7.74 0.59
C GLU A 25 4.60 -9.00 1.02
N ILE A 26 3.45 -9.28 0.39
CA ILE A 26 2.56 -10.37 0.81
C ILE A 26 2.96 -11.74 0.24
N THR A 27 3.94 -11.79 -0.69
CA THR A 27 4.48 -13.06 -1.22
C THR A 27 4.94 -13.94 -0.05
N PRO A 28 4.43 -15.17 0.11
CA PRO A 28 4.85 -16.02 1.22
C PRO A 28 6.36 -16.34 1.17
N PRO A 29 7.11 -16.20 2.29
CA PRO A 29 6.67 -15.65 3.57
C PRO A 29 6.57 -14.12 3.55
N PRO A 30 5.54 -13.51 4.19
CA PRO A 30 5.35 -12.06 4.16
C PRO A 30 6.55 -11.30 4.73
N LYS A 31 6.94 -10.20 4.07
CA LYS A 31 8.07 -9.35 4.47
C LYS A 31 7.64 -7.92 4.71
N SER A 32 8.09 -7.33 5.82
CA SER A 32 7.89 -5.91 6.09
C SER A 32 8.90 -5.07 5.30
N LEU A 33 8.41 -4.18 4.43
CA LEU A 33 9.23 -3.20 3.70
C LEU A 33 9.32 -1.84 4.42
N GLY A 34 8.83 -1.80 5.67
CA GLY A 34 8.87 -0.65 6.55
C GLY A 34 7.67 0.30 6.39
N VAL A 35 7.79 1.48 7.00
CA VAL A 35 6.75 2.50 7.05
C VAL A 35 7.09 3.62 6.07
N ARG A 36 6.20 3.89 5.10
CA ARG A 36 6.46 4.81 3.99
C ARG A 36 5.30 5.78 3.75
N CYS A 37 5.61 7.00 3.34
CA CYS A 37 4.62 7.98 2.92
C CYS A 37 4.36 7.86 1.42
N PHE A 38 3.09 7.75 1.07
CA PHE A 38 2.57 7.74 -0.29
C PHE A 38 1.43 8.75 -0.41
N PRO A 39 1.10 9.19 -1.63
CA PRO A 39 -0.07 10.05 -1.83
C PRO A 39 -1.37 9.28 -1.48
N SER A 40 -2.42 10.02 -1.13
CA SER A 40 -3.68 9.43 -0.65
C SER A 40 -4.50 8.70 -1.72
N ASN A 41 -4.19 8.91 -3.00
CA ASN A 41 -4.91 8.37 -4.16
C ASN A 41 -4.29 7.09 -4.75
N LEU A 42 -3.58 6.29 -3.93
CA LEU A 42 -3.05 4.99 -4.33
C LEU A 42 -4.16 4.05 -4.79
N GLN A 43 -3.96 3.37 -5.91
CA GLN A 43 -4.90 2.39 -6.45
C GLN A 43 -4.26 1.00 -6.57
N CYS A 44 -5.07 -0.05 -6.46
CA CYS A 44 -4.61 -1.41 -6.74
C CYS A 44 -4.18 -1.53 -8.21
N GLY A 45 -3.14 -2.32 -8.47
CA GLY A 45 -2.52 -2.45 -9.80
C GLY A 45 -1.50 -1.36 -10.14
N GLU A 46 -1.40 -0.29 -9.35
CA GLU A 46 -0.40 0.75 -9.56
C GLU A 46 1.01 0.28 -9.17
N SER A 47 2.03 0.84 -9.85
CA SER A 47 3.44 0.54 -9.57
C SER A 47 4.08 1.57 -8.64
N VAL A 48 4.69 1.07 -7.57
CA VAL A 48 5.43 1.85 -6.58
C VAL A 48 6.90 1.43 -6.55
N THR A 49 7.78 2.41 -6.33
CA THR A 49 9.22 2.13 -6.14
C THR A 49 9.58 2.27 -4.67
N ILE A 50 10.07 1.18 -4.08
CA ILE A 50 10.52 1.12 -2.68
C ILE A 50 11.97 0.65 -2.70
N GLU A 51 12.89 1.46 -2.16
CA GLU A 51 14.33 1.12 -2.07
C GLU A 51 14.97 0.69 -3.41
N GLY A 52 14.51 1.28 -4.51
CA GLY A 52 15.01 0.99 -5.85
C GLY A 52 14.39 -0.25 -6.52
N GLN A 53 13.50 -0.97 -5.83
CA GLN A 53 12.76 -2.10 -6.38
C GLN A 53 11.33 -1.70 -6.75
N ALA A 54 10.82 -2.27 -7.84
CA ALA A 54 9.47 -2.04 -8.32
C ALA A 54 8.52 -3.09 -7.74
N TYR A 55 7.42 -2.61 -7.17
CA TYR A 55 6.35 -3.43 -6.67
C TYR A 55 5.01 -2.97 -7.26
N THR A 56 4.08 -3.91 -7.37
CA THR A 56 2.70 -3.63 -7.75
C THR A 56 1.81 -3.70 -6.51
N ILE A 57 0.93 -2.72 -6.35
CA ILE A 57 0.00 -2.66 -5.23
C ILE A 57 -1.06 -3.74 -5.41
N SER A 58 -1.18 -4.64 -4.43
CA SER A 58 -2.22 -5.65 -4.36
C SER A 58 -3.45 -5.13 -3.60
N ALA A 59 -3.24 -4.46 -2.47
CA ALA A 59 -4.34 -3.91 -1.66
C ALA A 59 -3.93 -2.64 -0.89
N VAL A 60 -4.90 -1.75 -0.69
CA VAL A 60 -4.78 -0.54 0.14
C VAL A 60 -5.80 -0.64 1.27
N THR A 61 -5.32 -0.74 2.52
CA THR A 61 -6.18 -0.99 3.68
C THR A 61 -6.14 0.20 4.65
N HIS A 62 -7.31 0.75 4.97
CA HIS A 62 -7.49 1.78 6.00
C HIS A 62 -8.30 1.22 7.16
N ARG A 63 -7.68 1.16 8.35
CA ARG A 63 -8.33 0.66 9.56
C ARG A 63 -8.83 1.82 10.42
N TYR A 64 -10.09 1.76 10.82
CA TYR A 64 -10.73 2.73 11.70
C TYR A 64 -11.13 2.07 13.02
N GLN A 65 -11.16 2.85 14.09
CA GLN A 65 -11.59 2.42 15.42
C GLN A 65 -12.70 3.35 15.93
N LEU A 66 -13.75 2.79 16.53
CA LEU A 66 -14.81 3.58 17.17
C LEU A 66 -14.33 4.08 18.54
N ARG A 67 -14.26 5.40 18.73
CA ARG A 67 -13.88 6.05 19.99
C ARG A 67 -14.87 7.16 20.31
N LYS A 68 -15.45 7.13 21.51
CA LYS A 68 -16.38 8.16 22.01
C LYS A 68 -17.50 8.52 21.00
N GLY A 69 -18.07 7.50 20.34
CA GLY A 69 -19.15 7.67 19.36
C GLY A 69 -18.71 8.16 17.98
N LYS A 70 -17.41 8.19 17.66
CA LYS A 70 -16.88 8.59 16.34
C LYS A 70 -15.84 7.60 15.83
N TYR A 71 -15.81 7.35 14.52
CA TYR A 71 -14.77 6.55 13.90
C TYR A 71 -13.50 7.39 13.72
N GLU A 72 -12.40 6.93 14.32
CA GLU A 72 -11.08 7.54 14.21
C GLU A 72 -10.14 6.64 13.40
N PRO A 73 -9.32 7.19 12.50
CA PRO A 73 -8.34 6.40 11.75
C PRO A 73 -7.27 5.84 12.69
N SER A 74 -6.98 4.54 12.56
CA SER A 74 -6.03 3.83 13.41
C SER A 74 -4.76 3.43 12.67
N GLU A 75 -4.88 2.87 11.47
CA GLU A 75 -3.73 2.29 10.75
C GLU A 75 -3.97 2.32 9.25
N LYS A 76 -2.88 2.47 8.49
CA LYS A 76 -2.87 2.30 7.04
C LYS A 76 -1.84 1.23 6.67
N GLN A 77 -2.26 0.31 5.84
CA GLN A 77 -1.43 -0.78 5.34
C GLN A 77 -1.47 -0.79 3.81
N LEU A 78 -0.31 -1.03 3.20
CA LEU A 78 -0.14 -1.16 1.77
C LEU A 78 0.46 -2.54 1.49
N ASP A 79 -0.34 -3.40 0.87
CA ASP A 79 0.07 -4.74 0.51
C ASP A 79 0.57 -4.73 -0.93
N VAL A 80 1.79 -5.22 -1.11
CA VAL A 80 2.46 -5.19 -2.39
C VAL A 80 2.98 -6.55 -2.79
N LEU A 81 3.09 -6.75 -4.09
CA LEU A 81 3.72 -7.91 -4.71
C LEU A 81 4.88 -7.43 -5.58
N SER A 82 5.90 -8.26 -5.75
CA SER A 82 6.87 -8.00 -6.82
C SER A 82 6.11 -7.95 -8.15
N THR A 83 6.50 -7.03 -9.04
CA THR A 83 5.78 -6.85 -10.31
C THR A 83 5.71 -8.15 -11.11
N GLY A 84 6.78 -8.96 -11.09
CA GLY A 84 6.79 -10.28 -11.73
C GLY A 84 5.79 -11.26 -11.11
N ARG A 85 5.65 -11.29 -9.78
CA ARG A 85 4.69 -12.18 -9.09
C ARG A 85 3.25 -11.79 -9.41
N TYR A 86 2.95 -10.49 -9.44
CA TYR A 86 1.64 -9.97 -9.79
C TYR A 86 1.22 -10.37 -11.22
N LEU A 87 2.11 -10.17 -12.20
CA LEU A 87 1.86 -10.59 -13.58
C LEU A 87 1.64 -12.10 -13.71
N LEU A 88 2.46 -12.90 -13.01
CA LEU A 88 2.30 -14.36 -13.02
C LEU A 88 0.94 -14.79 -12.48
N ASN A 89 0.46 -14.18 -11.39
CA ASN A 89 -0.86 -14.47 -10.83
C ASN A 89 -1.97 -14.14 -11.84
N LEU A 90 -1.93 -12.94 -12.42
CA LEU A 90 -2.91 -12.54 -13.45
C LEU A 90 -2.95 -13.53 -14.62
N TYR A 91 -1.78 -13.99 -15.08
CA TYR A 91 -1.71 -14.98 -16.16
C TYR A 91 -2.35 -16.30 -15.75
N LEU A 92 -2.02 -16.82 -14.57
CA LEU A 92 -2.57 -18.07 -14.06
C LEU A 92 -4.08 -18.00 -13.81
N GLU A 93 -4.57 -16.88 -13.27
CA GLU A 93 -6.00 -16.63 -13.07
C GLU A 93 -6.76 -16.65 -14.40
N ASN A 94 -6.24 -15.96 -15.43
CA ASN A 94 -6.85 -15.95 -16.76
C ASN A 94 -6.91 -17.35 -17.40
N LEU A 95 -5.87 -18.18 -17.22
CA LEU A 95 -5.90 -19.57 -17.72
C LEU A 95 -6.99 -20.40 -17.05
N LEU A 96 -7.20 -20.23 -15.75
CA LEU A 96 -8.24 -20.93 -14.99
C LEU A 96 -9.65 -20.46 -15.36
N GLU A 97 -9.82 -19.18 -15.70
CA GLU A 97 -11.11 -18.66 -16.18
C GLU A 97 -11.48 -19.18 -17.58
N GLN A 98 -10.49 -19.58 -18.38
CA GLN A 98 -10.67 -20.08 -19.75
C GLN A 98 -10.85 -21.60 -19.85
N SER A 99 -10.68 -22.35 -18.76
CA SER A 99 -10.82 -23.82 -18.71
C SER A 99 -12.24 -24.26 -18.39
#